data_AF-A0A9D9TD70-F1
#
_entry.id   AF-A0A9D9TD70-F1
#
_cell.length_a   1.000
_cell.length_b   1.000
_cell.length_c   1.000
_cell.angle_alpha   90.00
_cell.angle_beta   90.00
_cell.angle_gamma   90.00
#
_symmetry.space_group_name_H-M   'P 1'
#
loop_
_entity.id
_entity.type
_entity.pdbx_description
1 polymer ?
#
loop_
_entity_poly.entity_id
_entity_poly.type
_entity_poly.pdbx_seq_one_letter_code
_entity_poly.pdbx_strand_id
1 'polypeptide(L)'
;MKKLYTFLALYVLTSLAYLSAQTVTTTPAIITDDYTGTITLTYDPAGGAMATAANCYAHIGVGIGALEWQCAPAWRSALAKHKMVKSGSNWVLTIDNIYTYFSACTGPFNKISMVFNDGATGIKEGKTASGGDFSIAISPAGQLNVSFTNASSSGAINAGSSVSFTANSTSAANLEIKKNGQSVKTATNATNITHTETLSNVGDYTFTVTATSGVKTATDTRTVSILSPAESQARPSGLKEGTTYNATDNTKLHLCLYAKDRSNVLPDNIFVIGDFNNWSMSNAYQMKKDGTSGYWWTELTGLEPGKEYAFQYAVKIGTKIVKISDPYSEKVLHPDDQWEPSQQYPNLKPYPSQGEGYVSIIQTNKTAFSWSAATLNFAKPNRNNLVIYELWVYDFSPIRNIRAVTARLDYLENLGVNAIQLMPMTEFEGNMSWGYNPTHYFAMDKAYGTSDDLKRFIDECHKRGIAVILDMVFNHVTGAAPQAKLYWGSTSIATNNPWFNQIAPHGASVNQDYNHNFGPTRDMFKRVLKYWIDEYKVDGYRMDI
;
A
#
# COMPACT_ATOMS: atom_id res chain seq x y z
N MET A 1 63.28 -1.93 -28.32
CA MET A 1 63.19 -2.59 -26.99
C MET A 1 61.77 -2.37 -26.48
N LYS A 2 60.78 -3.20 -26.86
CA LYS A 2 60.35 -4.47 -26.22
C LYS A 2 60.13 -4.37 -24.70
N LYS A 3 58.85 -4.46 -24.31
CA LYS A 3 58.20 -5.16 -23.16
C LYS A 3 56.84 -4.48 -22.95
N LEU A 4 55.72 -4.93 -23.53
CA LEU A 4 54.98 -6.20 -23.36
C LEU A 4 54.70 -6.54 -21.90
N TYR A 5 53.50 -6.16 -21.42
CA TYR A 5 52.72 -6.93 -20.44
C TYR A 5 51.24 -6.84 -20.79
N THR A 6 50.80 -7.85 -21.51
CA THR A 6 49.45 -8.40 -21.53
C THR A 6 49.11 -8.89 -20.11
N PHE A 7 47.90 -8.67 -19.59
CA PHE A 7 47.06 -9.72 -18.99
C PHE A 7 45.71 -9.20 -18.47
N LEU A 8 44.67 -9.91 -18.89
CA LEU A 8 43.39 -10.18 -18.21
C LEU A 8 42.36 -9.04 -18.03
N ALA A 9 41.63 -8.75 -19.10
CA ALA A 9 40.24 -8.31 -18.98
C ALA A 9 39.39 -9.51 -18.53
N LEU A 10 39.18 -9.64 -17.22
CA LEU A 10 38.25 -10.60 -16.66
C LEU A 10 36.82 -10.11 -16.95
N TYR A 11 36.14 -10.76 -17.88
CA TYR A 11 34.69 -10.71 -18.03
C TYR A 11 34.07 -11.18 -16.70
N VAL A 12 33.71 -10.25 -15.82
CA VAL A 12 32.77 -10.55 -14.74
C VAL A 12 31.37 -10.45 -15.34
N LEU A 13 30.94 -11.55 -15.96
CA LEU A 13 29.51 -11.88 -16.02
C LEU A 13 29.06 -11.99 -14.55
N THR A 14 28.60 -10.88 -13.98
CA THR A 14 27.74 -10.96 -12.81
C THR A 14 26.44 -11.58 -13.29
N SER A 15 26.35 -12.90 -13.14
CA SER A 15 25.06 -13.55 -13.04
C SER A 15 24.32 -12.81 -11.93
N LEU A 16 23.25 -12.11 -12.30
CA LEU A 16 22.21 -11.73 -11.37
C LEU A 16 21.70 -13.04 -10.77
N ALA A 17 22.26 -13.43 -9.63
CA ALA A 17 21.60 -14.37 -8.75
C ALA A 17 20.34 -13.65 -8.29
N TYR A 18 19.23 -13.92 -8.99
CA TYR A 18 17.91 -13.59 -8.48
C TYR A 18 17.83 -14.21 -7.08
N LEU A 19 17.82 -13.38 -6.04
CA LEU A 19 17.36 -13.81 -4.73
C LEU A 19 15.91 -14.21 -4.95
N SER A 20 15.68 -15.52 -5.09
CA SER A 20 14.34 -16.07 -5.20
C SER A 20 13.59 -15.69 -3.92
N ALA A 21 12.35 -15.24 -4.05
CA ALA A 21 11.52 -14.94 -2.90
C ALA A 21 11.18 -16.24 -2.16
N GLN A 22 11.07 -16.19 -0.82
CA GLN A 22 10.49 -17.27 -0.03
C GLN A 22 9.06 -17.53 -0.50
N THR A 23 8.66 -18.79 -0.67
CA THR A 23 7.31 -19.14 -1.16
C THR A 23 6.69 -20.30 -0.41
N VAL A 24 5.35 -20.33 -0.38
CA VAL A 24 4.58 -21.47 0.12
C VAL A 24 3.63 -21.95 -0.97
N THR A 25 3.58 -23.26 -1.18
CA THR A 25 2.67 -23.93 -2.12
C THR A 25 1.97 -25.10 -1.43
N THR A 26 0.88 -25.57 -2.01
CA THR A 26 0.11 -26.70 -1.48
C THR A 26 -0.16 -27.74 -2.56
N THR A 27 -0.36 -28.98 -2.13
CA THR A 27 -0.92 -30.08 -2.93
C THR A 27 -2.11 -30.64 -2.14
N PRO A 28 -3.35 -30.57 -2.65
CA PRO A 28 -3.75 -30.02 -3.94
C PRO A 28 -3.47 -28.51 -4.03
N ALA A 29 -3.23 -28.02 -5.25
CA ALA A 29 -2.81 -26.63 -5.47
C ALA A 29 -3.92 -25.60 -5.21
N ILE A 30 -5.17 -26.05 -5.18
CA ILE A 30 -6.33 -25.28 -4.73
C ILE A 30 -7.01 -26.11 -3.65
N ILE A 31 -7.27 -25.50 -2.51
CA ILE A 31 -7.96 -26.13 -1.38
C ILE A 31 -9.39 -25.59 -1.36
N THR A 32 -10.37 -26.48 -1.22
CA THR A 32 -11.77 -26.12 -1.00
C THR A 32 -12.18 -26.41 0.44
N ASP A 33 -13.19 -25.69 0.91
CA ASP A 33 -13.73 -25.80 2.27
C ASP A 33 -14.44 -27.14 2.54
N ASP A 34 -14.61 -27.98 1.52
CA ASP A 34 -15.08 -29.37 1.64
C ASP A 34 -13.97 -30.40 1.36
N TYR A 35 -12.71 -29.98 1.21
CA TYR A 35 -11.60 -30.88 0.94
C TYR A 35 -11.25 -31.69 2.19
N THR A 36 -11.58 -32.98 2.17
CA THR A 36 -11.31 -33.90 3.29
C THR A 36 -10.03 -34.71 3.16
N GLY A 37 -9.30 -34.54 2.05
CA GLY A 37 -8.05 -35.26 1.79
C GLY A 37 -6.83 -34.62 2.43
N THR A 38 -5.70 -35.28 2.23
CA THR A 38 -4.39 -34.79 2.70
C THR A 38 -3.96 -33.56 1.91
N ILE A 39 -3.51 -32.53 2.63
CA ILE A 39 -2.85 -31.34 2.11
C ILE A 39 -1.36 -31.43 2.43
N THR A 40 -0.52 -31.34 1.41
CA THR A 40 0.92 -31.21 1.56
C THR A 40 1.30 -29.75 1.35
N LEU A 41 1.75 -29.08 2.40
CA LEU A 41 2.26 -27.72 2.37
C LEU A 41 3.76 -27.74 2.18
N THR A 42 4.27 -27.06 1.16
CA THR A 42 5.69 -26.96 0.84
C THR A 42 6.14 -25.53 0.95
N TYR A 43 7.11 -25.29 1.85
CA TYR A 43 7.75 -24.00 2.06
C TYR A 43 9.17 -24.02 1.46
N ASP A 44 9.40 -23.14 0.49
CA ASP A 44 10.72 -22.87 -0.05
C ASP A 44 11.32 -21.64 0.66
N PRO A 45 12.36 -21.83 1.50
CA PRO A 45 13.01 -20.72 2.18
C PRO A 45 13.89 -19.87 1.26
N ALA A 46 14.16 -20.30 0.02
CA ALA A 46 14.86 -19.54 -1.01
C ALA A 46 16.16 -18.83 -0.55
N GLY A 47 16.89 -19.43 0.38
CA GLY A 47 18.12 -18.87 0.97
C GLY A 47 17.92 -17.95 2.18
N GLY A 48 16.69 -17.70 2.61
CA GLY A 48 16.36 -16.99 3.86
C GLY A 48 16.83 -17.72 5.12
N ALA A 49 16.58 -17.13 6.30
CA ALA A 49 17.09 -17.65 7.58
C ALA A 49 16.74 -19.14 7.81
N MET A 50 15.55 -19.55 7.38
CA MET A 50 15.08 -20.94 7.50
C MET A 50 15.77 -21.95 6.57
N ALA A 51 16.53 -21.52 5.57
CA ALA A 51 17.26 -22.43 4.68
C ALA A 51 18.34 -23.22 5.43
N THR A 52 18.98 -22.56 6.41
CA THR A 52 20.04 -23.12 7.26
C THR A 52 19.55 -23.54 8.64
N ALA A 53 18.24 -23.57 8.88
CA ALA A 53 17.69 -24.00 10.16
C ALA A 53 17.82 -25.53 10.32
N ALA A 54 18.10 -25.97 11.55
CA ALA A 54 18.15 -27.39 11.90
C ALA A 54 16.74 -27.98 12.07
N ASN A 55 15.80 -27.17 12.55
CA ASN A 55 14.39 -27.50 12.66
C ASN A 55 13.55 -26.40 12.01
N CYS A 56 12.35 -26.76 11.56
CA CYS A 56 11.34 -25.82 11.07
C CYS A 56 9.99 -26.22 11.62
N TYR A 57 9.27 -25.26 12.19
CA TYR A 57 7.90 -25.40 12.67
C TYR A 57 7.03 -24.36 11.98
N ALA A 58 5.88 -24.78 11.49
CA ALA A 58 4.87 -23.88 10.97
C ALA A 58 4.02 -23.35 12.14
N HIS A 59 4.14 -22.07 12.47
CA HIS A 59 3.09 -21.41 13.25
C HIS A 59 1.95 -21.13 12.27
N ILE A 60 0.90 -21.95 12.35
CA ILE A 60 -0.12 -22.10 11.33
C ILE A 60 -1.52 -22.03 11.94
N GLY A 61 -2.43 -21.32 11.29
CA GLY A 61 -3.82 -21.16 11.67
C GLY A 61 -4.73 -21.05 10.45
N VAL A 62 -6.03 -20.89 10.70
CA VAL A 62 -7.06 -20.72 9.65
C VAL A 62 -7.78 -19.39 9.79
N GLY A 63 -8.25 -18.85 8.67
CA GLY A 63 -9.14 -17.70 8.66
C GLY A 63 -10.61 -18.13 8.72
N ILE A 64 -11.41 -17.37 9.46
CA ILE A 64 -12.86 -17.56 9.60
C ILE A 64 -13.53 -16.19 9.47
N GLY A 65 -14.24 -15.95 8.37
CA GLY A 65 -14.82 -14.65 8.07
C GLY A 65 -13.74 -13.56 7.95
N ALA A 66 -13.85 -12.52 8.79
CA ALA A 66 -12.89 -11.42 8.84
C ALA A 66 -11.64 -11.73 9.69
N LEU A 67 -11.64 -12.80 10.48
CA LEU A 67 -10.53 -13.14 11.36
C LEU A 67 -9.46 -13.92 10.59
N GLU A 68 -8.19 -13.49 10.70
CA GLU A 68 -7.09 -14.06 9.90
C GLU A 68 -6.37 -15.25 10.54
N TRP A 69 -6.33 -15.26 11.87
CA TRP A 69 -5.58 -16.23 12.67
C TRP A 69 -6.49 -16.85 13.72
N GLN A 70 -7.07 -17.99 13.40
CA GLN A 70 -7.83 -18.84 14.33
C GLN A 70 -7.11 -20.19 14.45
N CYS A 71 -7.29 -20.88 15.58
CA CYS A 71 -6.63 -22.16 15.86
C CYS A 71 -5.09 -22.17 15.82
N ALA A 72 -4.45 -21.01 15.79
CA ALA A 72 -3.00 -20.93 15.79
C ALA A 72 -2.44 -21.35 17.15
N PRO A 73 -1.32 -22.10 17.20
CA PRO A 73 -0.66 -22.40 18.46
C PRO A 73 -0.01 -21.14 19.04
N ALA A 74 0.52 -21.21 20.26
CA ALA A 74 1.38 -20.15 20.77
C ALA A 74 2.60 -19.93 19.83
N TRP A 75 3.07 -18.69 19.74
CA TRP A 75 4.25 -18.36 18.94
C TRP A 75 5.46 -19.20 19.38
N ARG A 76 6.22 -19.72 18.40
CA ARG A 76 7.36 -20.64 18.60
C ARG A 76 7.03 -21.91 19.39
N SER A 77 5.78 -22.37 19.39
CA SER A 77 5.47 -23.70 19.93
C SER A 77 6.20 -24.79 19.15
N ALA A 78 6.90 -25.68 19.86
CA ALA A 78 7.58 -26.83 19.26
C ALA A 78 6.66 -28.05 19.16
N LEU A 79 5.36 -27.84 18.89
CA LEU A 79 4.39 -28.93 18.83
C LEU A 79 4.71 -29.86 17.65
N ALA A 80 4.75 -31.17 17.92
CA ALA A 80 5.11 -32.18 16.94
C ALA A 80 4.24 -32.12 15.67
N LYS A 81 2.94 -31.83 15.80
CA LYS A 81 2.01 -31.72 14.67
C LYS A 81 2.34 -30.59 13.69
N HIS A 82 3.12 -29.59 14.11
CA HIS A 82 3.53 -28.44 13.30
C HIS A 82 4.98 -28.53 12.81
N LYS A 83 5.70 -29.60 13.20
CA LYS A 83 7.09 -29.80 12.79
C LYS A 83 7.13 -30.17 11.31
N MET A 84 7.90 -29.41 10.54
CA MET A 84 8.09 -29.67 9.12
C MET A 84 9.25 -30.63 8.88
N VAL A 85 9.16 -31.42 7.82
CA VAL A 85 10.19 -32.35 7.37
C VAL A 85 11.00 -31.70 6.24
N LYS A 86 12.32 -31.80 6.30
CA LYS A 86 13.19 -31.28 5.24
C LYS A 86 13.14 -32.19 4.01
N SER A 87 12.85 -31.63 2.84
CA SER A 87 12.81 -32.33 1.56
C SER A 87 13.61 -31.51 0.53
N GLY A 88 14.87 -31.92 0.28
CA GLY A 88 15.82 -31.12 -0.50
C GLY A 88 16.10 -29.76 0.17
N SER A 89 15.90 -28.67 -0.56
CA SER A 89 15.99 -27.29 -0.05
C SER A 89 14.75 -26.83 0.71
N ASN A 90 13.64 -27.58 0.62
CA ASN A 90 12.32 -27.14 1.08
C ASN A 90 11.95 -27.79 2.42
N TRP A 91 10.95 -27.22 3.07
CA TRP A 91 10.30 -27.77 4.26
C TRP A 91 8.88 -28.19 3.91
N VAL A 92 8.46 -29.36 4.38
CA VAL A 92 7.16 -29.95 4.05
C VAL A 92 6.36 -30.25 5.32
N LEU A 93 5.10 -29.84 5.34
CA LEU A 93 4.13 -30.18 6.37
C LEU A 93 2.96 -30.94 5.74
N THR A 94 2.55 -32.04 6.35
CA THR A 94 1.38 -32.81 5.95
C THR A 94 0.23 -32.53 6.90
N ILE A 95 -0.92 -32.20 6.33
CA ILE A 95 -2.18 -31.96 7.03
C ILE A 95 -3.16 -33.00 6.50
N ASP A 96 -3.43 -34.06 7.26
CA ASP A 96 -4.24 -35.19 6.78
C ASP A 96 -5.67 -34.80 6.43
N ASN A 97 -6.27 -33.94 7.26
CA ASN A 97 -7.56 -33.34 7.04
C ASN A 97 -7.60 -31.98 7.75
N ILE A 98 -8.06 -30.95 7.06
CA ILE A 98 -7.99 -29.57 7.58
C ILE A 98 -8.83 -29.39 8.85
N TYR A 99 -10.01 -30.01 8.92
CA TYR A 99 -10.92 -29.89 10.06
C TYR A 99 -10.44 -30.64 11.30
N THR A 100 -9.80 -31.80 11.13
CA THR A 100 -9.23 -32.52 12.28
C THR A 100 -7.95 -31.84 12.78
N TYR A 101 -7.14 -31.29 11.86
CA TYR A 101 -5.90 -30.61 12.19
C TYR A 101 -6.14 -29.30 12.97
N PHE A 102 -7.15 -28.53 12.55
CA PHE A 102 -7.63 -27.31 13.20
C PHE A 102 -8.88 -27.54 14.05
N SER A 103 -8.93 -28.66 14.77
CA SER A 103 -10.08 -29.07 15.61
C SER A 103 -10.44 -28.15 16.77
N ALA A 104 -9.62 -27.13 17.07
CA ALA A 104 -9.91 -26.14 18.11
C ALA A 104 -10.88 -25.03 17.66
N CYS A 105 -11.31 -25.03 16.39
CA CYS A 105 -12.23 -24.06 15.81
C CYS A 105 -13.10 -24.77 14.77
N THR A 106 -14.24 -24.14 14.49
CA THR A 106 -15.20 -24.61 13.50
C THR A 106 -15.51 -23.44 12.59
N GLY A 107 -15.68 -23.71 11.31
CA GLY A 107 -16.14 -22.71 10.37
C GLY A 107 -16.48 -23.37 9.04
N PRO A 108 -16.93 -22.58 8.07
CA PRO A 108 -16.22 -22.57 6.81
C PRO A 108 -14.87 -21.86 6.99
N PHE A 109 -13.77 -22.48 6.55
CA PHE A 109 -12.45 -21.88 6.51
C PHE A 109 -12.26 -21.16 5.17
N ASN A 110 -11.73 -19.93 5.19
CA ASN A 110 -11.50 -19.14 3.96
C ASN A 110 -10.01 -18.92 3.62
N LYS A 111 -9.10 -19.26 4.53
CA LYS A 111 -7.64 -19.26 4.29
C LYS A 111 -6.90 -20.09 5.33
N ILE A 112 -5.67 -20.45 4.99
CA ILE A 112 -4.64 -20.93 5.92
C ILE A 112 -3.59 -19.82 6.03
N SER A 113 -3.27 -19.38 7.25
CA SER A 113 -2.26 -18.36 7.53
C SER A 113 -1.05 -19.02 8.20
N MET A 114 0.17 -18.59 7.87
CA MET A 114 1.39 -19.24 8.36
C MET A 114 2.63 -18.34 8.39
N VAL A 115 3.49 -18.61 9.36
CA VAL A 115 4.88 -18.16 9.44
C VAL A 115 5.75 -19.28 9.99
N PHE A 116 7.04 -19.29 9.65
CA PHE A 116 7.94 -20.38 9.99
C PHE A 116 8.94 -19.95 11.06
N ASN A 117 9.29 -20.86 11.97
CA ASN A 117 10.30 -20.62 13.00
C ASN A 117 11.12 -21.89 13.28
N ASP A 118 12.29 -21.72 13.89
CA ASP A 118 13.21 -22.80 14.25
C ASP A 118 12.97 -23.39 15.66
N GLY A 119 11.83 -23.07 16.29
CA GLY A 119 11.37 -23.63 17.56
C GLY A 119 11.51 -22.68 18.76
N ALA A 120 11.17 -23.20 19.94
CA ALA A 120 11.00 -22.43 21.18
C ALA A 120 12.26 -21.64 21.63
N THR A 121 13.45 -22.18 21.39
CA THR A 121 14.74 -21.56 21.77
C THR A 121 15.50 -20.99 20.58
N GLY A 122 14.92 -21.06 19.38
CA GLY A 122 15.54 -20.57 18.16
C GLY A 122 15.31 -19.08 17.94
N ILE A 123 16.00 -18.50 16.95
CA ILE A 123 15.88 -17.07 16.59
C ILE A 123 15.56 -16.85 15.11
N LYS A 124 15.52 -17.92 14.30
CA LYS A 124 15.30 -17.82 12.85
C LYS A 124 13.80 -17.80 12.55
N GLU A 125 13.44 -17.03 11.52
CA GLU A 125 12.06 -16.87 11.07
C GLU A 125 11.97 -16.95 9.54
N GLY A 126 10.86 -17.47 9.06
CA GLY A 126 10.50 -17.49 7.64
C GLY A 126 9.25 -16.66 7.44
N LYS A 127 9.40 -15.55 6.72
CA LYS A 127 8.36 -14.55 6.42
C LYS A 127 8.43 -14.16 4.95
N THR A 128 7.41 -13.48 4.45
CA THR A 128 7.43 -12.89 3.10
C THR A 128 8.58 -11.90 2.95
N ALA A 129 8.92 -11.53 1.71
CA ALA A 129 10.01 -10.59 1.43
C ALA A 129 9.81 -9.20 2.09
N SER A 130 8.56 -8.81 2.37
CA SER A 130 8.20 -7.59 3.09
C SER A 130 8.11 -7.77 4.61
N GLY A 131 8.47 -8.94 5.14
CA GLY A 131 8.41 -9.24 6.58
C GLY A 131 7.02 -9.59 7.11
N GLY A 132 6.02 -9.75 6.23
CA GLY A 132 4.66 -10.19 6.58
C GLY A 132 4.47 -11.71 6.55
N ASP A 133 3.25 -12.15 6.86
CA ASP A 133 2.87 -13.57 6.96
C ASP A 133 2.52 -14.18 5.59
N PHE A 134 2.65 -15.50 5.46
CA PHE A 134 2.17 -16.23 4.29
C PHE A 134 0.69 -16.61 4.47
N SER A 135 -0.05 -16.64 3.37
CA SER A 135 -1.43 -17.14 3.37
C SER A 135 -1.75 -17.94 2.10
N ILE A 136 -2.62 -18.94 2.25
CA ILE A 136 -3.20 -19.74 1.16
C ILE A 136 -4.72 -19.61 1.25
N ALA A 137 -5.37 -19.13 0.19
CA ALA A 137 -6.83 -19.02 0.15
C ALA A 137 -7.49 -20.41 0.12
N ILE A 138 -8.61 -20.55 0.81
CA ILE A 138 -9.50 -21.71 0.74
C ILE A 138 -10.76 -21.28 0.00
N SER A 139 -11.08 -21.99 -1.06
CA SER A 139 -12.25 -21.72 -1.89
C SER A 139 -13.52 -22.31 -1.26
N PRO A 140 -14.71 -21.73 -1.47
CA PRO A 140 -15.96 -22.29 -0.98
C PRO A 140 -16.23 -23.73 -1.48
N ALA A 141 -16.90 -24.52 -0.67
CA ALA A 141 -17.30 -25.90 -0.97
C ALA A 141 -18.13 -26.03 -2.27
N GLY A 142 -17.99 -27.16 -2.97
CA GLY A 142 -18.81 -27.53 -4.14
C GLY A 142 -18.60 -26.74 -5.43
N GLN A 143 -17.67 -25.77 -5.45
CA GLN A 143 -17.39 -24.92 -6.59
C GLN A 143 -16.24 -25.46 -7.45
N LEU A 144 -16.44 -25.45 -8.78
CA LEU A 144 -15.32 -25.56 -9.71
C LEU A 144 -14.50 -24.27 -9.56
N ASN A 145 -13.21 -24.39 -9.28
CA ASN A 145 -12.30 -23.26 -9.26
C ASN A 145 -11.09 -23.56 -10.12
N VAL A 146 -10.46 -22.50 -10.63
CA VAL A 146 -9.21 -22.57 -11.37
C VAL A 146 -8.33 -21.38 -10.96
N SER A 147 -7.03 -21.59 -10.88
CA SER A 147 -6.09 -20.52 -10.54
C SER A 147 -4.73 -20.79 -11.15
N PHE A 148 -4.03 -19.74 -11.56
CA PHE A 148 -2.61 -19.78 -11.86
C PHE A 148 -1.81 -19.91 -10.56
N THR A 149 -1.10 -21.02 -10.40
CA THR A 149 -0.45 -21.41 -9.14
C THR A 149 1.07 -21.27 -9.17
N ASN A 150 1.67 -21.10 -10.35
CA ASN A 150 3.09 -20.77 -10.43
C ASN A 150 3.30 -19.25 -10.48
N ALA A 151 4.40 -18.80 -9.88
CA ALA A 151 4.75 -17.39 -9.71
C ALA A 151 5.30 -16.72 -10.98
N SER A 152 5.14 -17.32 -12.16
CA SER A 152 5.61 -16.74 -13.41
C SER A 152 5.03 -15.34 -13.60
N SER A 153 5.94 -14.43 -13.92
CA SER A 153 5.89 -12.98 -13.66
C SER A 153 4.58 -12.32 -14.06
N SER A 154 3.67 -12.16 -13.10
CA SER A 154 2.66 -11.12 -13.19
C SER A 154 3.37 -9.76 -13.11
N GLY A 155 3.04 -8.86 -14.02
CA GLY A 155 3.63 -7.53 -14.12
C GLY A 155 4.76 -7.38 -15.12
N ALA A 156 5.63 -6.41 -14.87
CA ALA A 156 6.62 -5.97 -15.84
C ALA A 156 7.74 -6.99 -16.04
N ILE A 157 8.09 -7.27 -17.29
CA ILE A 157 9.18 -8.15 -17.70
C ILE A 157 10.06 -7.49 -18.77
N ASN A 158 11.26 -8.04 -18.94
CA ASN A 158 12.13 -7.66 -20.06
C ASN A 158 11.66 -8.33 -21.36
N ALA A 159 11.79 -7.63 -22.47
CA ALA A 159 11.59 -8.21 -23.79
C ALA A 159 12.51 -9.43 -24.01
N GLY A 160 11.96 -10.50 -24.60
CA GLY A 160 12.65 -11.77 -24.80
C GLY A 160 12.58 -12.72 -23.59
N SER A 161 11.90 -12.34 -22.51
CA SER A 161 11.71 -13.23 -21.36
C SER A 161 10.69 -14.33 -21.68
N SER A 162 10.99 -15.54 -21.22
CA SER A 162 10.04 -16.66 -21.24
C SER A 162 9.10 -16.58 -20.03
N VAL A 163 7.80 -16.64 -20.29
CA VAL A 163 6.76 -16.74 -19.27
C VAL A 163 6.16 -18.14 -19.34
N SER A 164 5.88 -18.73 -18.18
CA SER A 164 5.34 -20.10 -18.10
C SER A 164 4.17 -20.11 -17.14
N PHE A 165 2.94 -20.23 -17.59
CA PHE A 165 1.76 -20.26 -16.72
C PHE A 165 1.30 -21.70 -16.49
N THR A 166 1.17 -22.08 -15.23
CA THR A 166 0.58 -23.35 -14.78
C THR A 166 -0.67 -23.01 -14.00
N ALA A 167 -1.81 -23.45 -14.52
CA ALA A 167 -3.07 -23.35 -13.85
C ALA A 167 -3.54 -24.71 -13.36
N ASN A 168 -4.14 -24.72 -12.17
CA ASN A 168 -4.73 -25.91 -11.55
C ASN A 168 -6.22 -25.67 -11.32
N SER A 169 -6.99 -26.74 -11.33
CA SER A 169 -8.43 -26.73 -11.05
C SER A 169 -8.80 -27.70 -9.93
N THR A 170 -9.91 -27.45 -9.25
CA THR A 170 -10.37 -28.26 -8.10
C THR A 170 -10.81 -29.66 -8.48
N SER A 171 -11.14 -29.90 -9.75
CA SER A 171 -11.57 -31.20 -10.28
C SER A 171 -11.28 -31.28 -11.77
N ALA A 172 -11.27 -32.47 -12.35
CA ALA A 172 -11.06 -32.63 -13.79
C ALA A 172 -12.07 -31.81 -14.61
N ALA A 173 -11.56 -30.97 -15.50
CA ALA A 173 -12.33 -30.05 -16.31
C ALA A 173 -11.68 -29.85 -17.68
N ASN A 174 -12.41 -29.25 -18.62
CA ASN A 174 -11.85 -28.73 -19.84
C ASN A 174 -11.18 -27.39 -19.54
N LEU A 175 -9.86 -27.36 -19.62
CA LEU A 175 -9.03 -26.20 -19.31
C LEU A 175 -8.60 -25.51 -20.61
N GLU A 176 -8.66 -24.19 -20.63
CA GLU A 176 -8.21 -23.36 -21.75
C GLU A 176 -7.44 -22.15 -21.22
N ILE A 177 -6.20 -21.94 -21.70
CA ILE A 177 -5.46 -20.69 -21.51
C ILE A 177 -5.60 -19.86 -22.79
N LYS A 178 -6.02 -18.61 -22.61
CA LYS A 178 -6.07 -17.58 -23.65
C LYS A 178 -5.05 -16.48 -23.39
N LYS A 179 -4.39 -16.00 -24.43
CA LYS A 179 -3.59 -14.78 -24.43
C LYS A 179 -4.34 -13.71 -25.23
N ASN A 180 -4.66 -12.57 -24.62
CA ASN A 180 -5.42 -11.47 -25.23
C ASN A 180 -6.71 -11.97 -25.91
N GLY A 181 -7.42 -12.89 -25.25
CA GLY A 181 -8.65 -13.50 -25.75
C GLY A 181 -8.47 -14.61 -26.79
N GLN A 182 -7.25 -14.87 -27.28
CA GLN A 182 -6.97 -15.93 -28.25
C GLN A 182 -6.48 -17.20 -27.54
N SER A 183 -7.04 -18.35 -27.89
CA SER A 183 -6.65 -19.64 -27.32
C SER A 183 -5.19 -19.96 -27.64
N VAL A 184 -4.39 -20.24 -26.61
CA VAL A 184 -2.97 -20.62 -26.74
C VAL A 184 -2.71 -22.06 -26.27
N LYS A 185 -3.56 -22.58 -25.39
CA LYS A 185 -3.45 -23.96 -24.91
C LYS A 185 -4.80 -24.49 -24.43
N THR A 186 -5.09 -25.74 -24.72
CA THR A 186 -6.26 -26.46 -24.19
C THR A 186 -5.85 -27.81 -23.59
N ALA A 187 -6.59 -28.26 -22.58
CA ALA A 187 -6.51 -29.61 -22.02
C ALA A 187 -7.92 -30.11 -21.73
N THR A 188 -8.25 -31.34 -22.14
CA THR A 188 -9.58 -31.93 -21.94
C THR A 188 -9.55 -32.84 -20.71
N ASN A 189 -10.58 -32.76 -19.87
CA ASN A 189 -10.72 -33.60 -18.67
C ASN A 189 -9.43 -33.67 -17.82
N ALA A 190 -8.82 -32.52 -17.55
CA ALA A 190 -7.55 -32.38 -16.84
C ALA A 190 -7.72 -31.57 -15.56
N THR A 191 -6.85 -31.80 -14.58
CA THR A 191 -6.79 -31.01 -13.34
C THR A 191 -5.75 -29.89 -13.41
N ASN A 192 -4.84 -29.93 -14.39
CA ASN A 192 -3.80 -28.92 -14.61
C ASN A 192 -3.58 -28.65 -16.11
N ILE A 193 -3.05 -27.47 -16.40
CA ILE A 193 -2.63 -27.04 -17.74
C ILE A 193 -1.41 -26.12 -17.61
N THR A 194 -0.41 -26.34 -18.45
CA THR A 194 0.80 -25.49 -18.52
C THR A 194 1.01 -24.96 -19.92
N HIS A 195 1.32 -23.66 -20.02
CA HIS A 195 1.68 -22.98 -21.26
C HIS A 195 2.94 -22.14 -21.04
N THR A 196 3.89 -22.23 -21.97
CA THR A 196 5.14 -21.45 -21.91
C THR A 196 5.36 -20.76 -23.24
N GLU A 197 5.69 -19.47 -23.22
CA GLU A 197 6.03 -18.71 -24.41
C GLU A 197 7.02 -17.58 -24.13
N THR A 198 7.71 -17.12 -25.17
CA THR A 198 8.58 -15.95 -25.09
C THR A 198 7.81 -14.71 -25.55
N LEU A 199 7.82 -13.66 -24.73
CA LEU A 199 7.24 -12.37 -25.07
C LEU A 199 8.35 -11.42 -25.51
N SER A 200 8.29 -10.90 -26.74
CA SER A 200 9.36 -10.05 -27.32
C SER A 200 8.93 -8.62 -27.61
N ASN A 201 7.63 -8.39 -27.82
CA ASN A 201 7.14 -7.08 -28.24
C ASN A 201 6.64 -6.28 -27.03
N VAL A 202 6.83 -4.96 -27.07
CA VAL A 202 6.21 -4.04 -26.11
C VAL A 202 4.70 -4.23 -26.13
N GLY A 203 4.08 -4.26 -24.95
CA GLY A 203 2.64 -4.40 -24.80
C GLY A 203 2.22 -5.04 -23.48
N ASP A 204 0.95 -4.91 -23.18
CA ASP A 204 0.29 -5.62 -22.08
C ASP A 204 -0.33 -6.91 -22.61
N TYR A 205 -0.05 -8.01 -21.93
CA TYR A 205 -0.49 -9.36 -22.30
C TYR A 205 -1.34 -9.93 -21.17
N THR A 206 -2.62 -10.14 -21.45
CA THR A 206 -3.57 -10.75 -20.52
C THR A 206 -3.70 -12.24 -20.79
N PHE A 207 -3.31 -13.04 -19.81
CA PHE A 207 -3.46 -14.49 -19.80
C PHE A 207 -4.67 -14.85 -18.95
N THR A 208 -5.65 -15.53 -19.54
CA THR A 208 -6.85 -15.99 -18.84
C THR A 208 -6.93 -17.50 -18.93
N VAL A 209 -7.03 -18.18 -17.80
CA VAL A 209 -7.40 -19.60 -17.77
C VAL A 209 -8.89 -19.74 -17.51
N THR A 210 -9.56 -20.62 -18.23
CA THR A 210 -10.94 -21.03 -18.01
C THR A 210 -10.99 -22.53 -17.75
N ALA A 211 -11.71 -22.95 -16.71
CA ALA A 211 -12.07 -24.34 -16.47
C ALA A 211 -13.56 -24.53 -16.69
N THR A 212 -13.94 -25.55 -17.47
CA THR A 212 -15.34 -25.89 -17.77
C THR A 212 -15.63 -27.35 -17.44
N SER A 213 -16.62 -27.62 -16.60
CA SER A 213 -17.09 -28.98 -16.29
C SER A 213 -18.62 -29.02 -16.31
N GLY A 214 -19.18 -29.60 -17.38
CA GLY A 214 -20.62 -29.52 -17.67
C GLY A 214 -21.05 -28.07 -17.86
N VAL A 215 -21.96 -27.59 -16.99
CA VAL A 215 -22.44 -26.19 -16.97
C VAL A 215 -21.64 -25.27 -16.06
N LYS A 216 -20.70 -25.81 -15.27
CA LYS A 216 -19.87 -25.02 -14.35
C LYS A 216 -18.67 -24.44 -15.10
N THR A 217 -18.42 -23.16 -14.92
CA THR A 217 -17.24 -22.45 -15.44
C THR A 217 -16.55 -21.65 -14.35
N ALA A 218 -15.22 -21.65 -14.36
CA ALA A 218 -14.39 -20.82 -13.49
C ALA A 218 -13.26 -20.18 -14.29
N THR A 219 -12.81 -19.00 -13.89
CA THR A 219 -11.76 -18.26 -14.59
C THR A 219 -10.77 -17.62 -13.63
N ASP A 220 -9.51 -17.54 -14.04
CA ASP A 220 -8.47 -16.72 -13.40
C ASP A 220 -7.66 -15.98 -14.47
N THR A 221 -7.16 -14.80 -14.14
CA THR A 221 -6.50 -13.90 -15.08
C THR A 221 -5.22 -13.32 -14.50
N ARG A 222 -4.15 -13.31 -15.31
CA ARG A 222 -2.89 -12.62 -15.03
C ARG A 222 -2.55 -11.64 -16.15
N THR A 223 -1.86 -10.57 -15.81
CA THR A 223 -1.34 -9.61 -16.78
C THR A 223 0.17 -9.54 -16.68
N VAL A 224 0.83 -9.56 -17.83
CA VAL A 224 2.28 -9.41 -17.99
C VAL A 224 2.57 -8.31 -18.98
N SER A 225 3.54 -7.47 -18.68
CA SER A 225 3.76 -6.24 -19.44
C SER A 225 5.21 -6.16 -19.90
N ILE A 226 5.44 -5.95 -21.19
CA ILE A 226 6.73 -5.41 -21.67
C ILE A 226 6.51 -3.91 -21.79
N LEU A 227 7.17 -3.15 -20.93
CA LEU A 227 6.90 -1.73 -20.74
C LEU A 227 7.39 -0.87 -21.92
N SER A 228 6.57 0.07 -22.37
CA SER A 228 6.92 1.09 -23.35
C SER A 228 7.70 2.23 -22.70
N PRO A 229 8.49 2.98 -23.48
CA PRO A 229 8.95 4.29 -23.06
C PRO A 229 7.76 5.21 -22.71
N ALA A 230 7.97 6.13 -21.77
CA ALA A 230 6.95 7.08 -21.35
C ALA A 230 6.49 7.98 -22.51
N GLU A 231 5.17 7.99 -22.75
CA GLU A 231 4.55 8.91 -23.70
C GLU A 231 4.70 10.37 -23.24
N SER A 232 5.06 11.26 -24.17
CA SER A 232 5.08 12.70 -23.93
C SER A 232 3.75 13.32 -24.39
N GLN A 233 2.93 13.78 -23.46
CA GLN A 233 1.67 14.47 -23.75
C GLN A 233 1.46 15.62 -22.76
N ALA A 234 1.11 16.79 -23.29
CA ALA A 234 0.80 17.96 -22.48
C ALA A 234 -0.32 17.64 -21.47
N ARG A 235 -0.16 18.12 -20.23
CA ARG A 235 -1.16 17.93 -19.18
C ARG A 235 -2.45 18.70 -19.54
N PRO A 236 -3.64 18.09 -19.40
CA PRO A 236 -4.90 18.79 -19.59
C PRO A 236 -4.99 20.05 -18.73
N SER A 237 -5.58 21.10 -19.29
CA SER A 237 -5.78 22.38 -18.58
C SER A 237 -6.66 22.17 -17.34
N GLY A 238 -6.34 22.86 -16.25
CA GLY A 238 -7.10 22.81 -15.00
C GLY A 238 -6.78 21.64 -14.07
N LEU A 239 -5.94 20.68 -14.47
CA LEU A 239 -5.48 19.63 -13.57
C LEU A 239 -4.57 20.21 -12.49
N LYS A 240 -4.83 19.80 -11.24
CA LYS A 240 -4.01 20.11 -10.07
C LYS A 240 -3.13 18.92 -9.75
N GLU A 241 -2.03 19.14 -9.02
CA GLU A 241 -1.22 18.08 -8.45
C GLU A 241 -2.06 17.17 -7.54
N GLY A 242 -1.69 15.90 -7.42
CA GLY A 242 -2.49 14.91 -6.74
C GLY A 242 -3.72 14.49 -7.54
N THR A 243 -4.83 14.30 -6.82
CA THR A 243 -6.10 13.84 -7.40
C THR A 243 -6.98 15.01 -7.86
N THR A 244 -7.54 14.91 -9.07
CA THR A 244 -8.61 15.77 -9.57
C THR A 244 -9.79 14.88 -9.99
N TYR A 245 -10.87 14.87 -9.19
CA TYR A 245 -12.08 14.11 -9.48
C TYR A 245 -12.83 14.68 -10.69
N ASN A 246 -13.38 13.81 -11.54
CA ASN A 246 -14.19 14.26 -12.66
C ASN A 246 -15.57 14.73 -12.17
N ALA A 247 -15.97 15.95 -12.54
CA ALA A 247 -17.20 16.57 -12.04
C ALA A 247 -18.49 15.97 -12.61
N THR A 248 -18.42 15.24 -13.73
CA THR A 248 -19.59 14.70 -14.44
C THR A 248 -19.60 13.19 -14.55
N ASP A 249 -18.45 12.53 -14.36
CA ASP A 249 -18.30 11.09 -14.48
C ASP A 249 -17.61 10.53 -13.23
N ASN A 250 -18.41 10.00 -12.32
CA ASN A 250 -17.95 9.47 -11.04
C ASN A 250 -17.14 8.15 -11.15
N THR A 251 -16.90 7.65 -12.35
CA THR A 251 -16.02 6.49 -12.58
C THR A 251 -14.60 6.89 -12.96
N LYS A 252 -14.32 8.20 -13.01
CA LYS A 252 -13.05 8.75 -13.51
C LYS A 252 -12.44 9.77 -12.57
N LEU A 253 -11.11 9.83 -12.57
CA LEU A 253 -10.34 10.90 -11.96
C LEU A 253 -9.01 11.05 -12.68
N HIS A 254 -8.36 12.19 -12.49
CA HIS A 254 -7.01 12.43 -12.95
C HIS A 254 -6.04 12.39 -11.77
N LEU A 255 -4.84 11.88 -12.02
CA LEU A 255 -3.71 11.92 -11.10
C LEU A 255 -2.59 12.73 -11.73
N CYS A 256 -1.90 13.54 -10.91
CA CYS A 256 -0.79 14.37 -11.36
C CYS A 256 0.35 14.42 -10.34
N LEU A 257 1.54 14.00 -10.72
CA LEU A 257 2.73 13.96 -9.87
C LEU A 257 3.85 14.84 -10.43
N TYR A 258 4.52 15.60 -9.57
CA TYR A 258 5.78 16.26 -9.92
C TYR A 258 6.98 15.38 -9.55
N ALA A 259 7.87 15.09 -10.50
CA ALA A 259 8.97 14.15 -10.30
C ALA A 259 10.31 14.56 -10.96
N LYS A 260 10.50 15.85 -11.29
CA LYS A 260 11.78 16.34 -11.83
C LYS A 260 12.77 16.70 -10.72
N ASP A 261 13.99 16.21 -10.82
CA ASP A 261 15.02 16.44 -9.81
C ASP A 261 15.66 17.85 -9.90
N ARG A 262 16.54 18.20 -8.96
CA ARG A 262 17.25 19.49 -8.91
C ARG A 262 18.18 19.73 -10.11
N SER A 263 18.59 18.68 -10.80
CA SER A 263 19.40 18.74 -12.03
C SER A 263 18.55 18.72 -13.31
N ASN A 264 17.22 18.88 -13.19
CA ASN A 264 16.24 18.81 -14.28
C ASN A 264 16.12 17.44 -14.96
N VAL A 265 16.53 16.37 -14.28
CA VAL A 265 16.39 15.00 -14.77
C VAL A 265 15.01 14.46 -14.42
N LEU A 266 14.40 13.78 -15.39
CA LEU A 266 13.11 13.09 -15.25
C LEU A 266 13.32 11.58 -15.04
N PRO A 267 12.40 10.89 -14.34
CA PRO A 267 12.32 9.43 -14.35
C PRO A 267 12.12 8.87 -15.75
N ASP A 268 12.47 7.59 -15.96
CA ASP A 268 12.23 6.89 -17.23
C ASP A 268 10.73 6.72 -17.47
N ASN A 269 10.02 6.30 -16.42
CA ASN A 269 8.59 6.01 -16.43
C ASN A 269 8.00 6.21 -15.03
N ILE A 270 6.72 6.54 -14.97
CA ILE A 270 5.92 6.48 -13.76
C ILE A 270 4.66 5.67 -14.06
N PHE A 271 4.31 4.76 -13.17
CA PHE A 271 3.09 3.96 -13.26
C PHE A 271 2.23 4.16 -12.03
N VAL A 272 0.91 4.12 -12.20
CA VAL A 272 -0.01 4.06 -11.07
C VAL A 272 -0.33 2.59 -10.81
N ILE A 273 -0.03 2.11 -9.61
CA ILE A 273 -0.29 0.74 -9.18
C ILE A 273 -1.25 0.76 -8.00
N GLY A 274 -2.20 -0.17 -7.96
CA GLY A 274 -3.19 -0.20 -6.87
C GLY A 274 -4.22 -1.30 -7.02
N ASP A 275 -5.28 -1.20 -6.23
CA ASP A 275 -6.37 -2.18 -6.17
C ASP A 275 -7.03 -2.44 -7.53
N PHE A 276 -7.07 -1.43 -8.41
CA PHE A 276 -7.68 -1.51 -9.74
C PHE A 276 -6.84 -2.28 -10.78
N ASN A 277 -5.57 -2.58 -10.51
CA ASN A 277 -4.69 -3.29 -11.44
C ASN A 277 -3.80 -4.35 -10.78
N ASN A 278 -4.22 -4.87 -9.63
CA ASN A 278 -3.49 -5.86 -8.86
C ASN A 278 -2.04 -5.42 -8.55
N TRP A 279 -1.86 -4.12 -8.26
CA TRP A 279 -0.58 -3.57 -7.79
C TRP A 279 0.60 -3.76 -8.76
N SER A 280 0.31 -3.74 -10.07
CA SER A 280 1.27 -4.15 -11.09
C SER A 280 1.51 -3.07 -12.14
N MET A 281 2.79 -2.89 -12.53
CA MET A 281 3.15 -1.97 -13.61
C MET A 281 2.71 -2.52 -14.96
N SER A 282 2.00 -1.69 -15.73
CA SER A 282 1.52 -2.01 -17.08
C SER A 282 1.39 -0.74 -17.91
N ASN A 283 1.41 -0.88 -19.23
CA ASN A 283 1.33 0.25 -20.15
C ASN A 283 -0.01 0.98 -20.01
N ALA A 284 -1.10 0.25 -19.75
CA ALA A 284 -2.43 0.80 -19.47
C ALA A 284 -2.47 1.79 -18.28
N TYR A 285 -1.56 1.66 -17.32
CA TYR A 285 -1.49 2.50 -16.12
C TYR A 285 -0.21 3.34 -16.06
N GLN A 286 0.46 3.52 -17.19
CA GLN A 286 1.58 4.43 -17.33
C GLN A 286 1.10 5.88 -17.28
N MET A 287 1.82 6.73 -16.54
CA MET A 287 1.62 8.18 -16.57
C MET A 287 2.37 8.80 -17.75
N LYS A 288 1.77 9.84 -18.32
CA LYS A 288 2.31 10.62 -19.44
C LYS A 288 3.13 11.78 -18.90
N LYS A 289 4.27 12.06 -19.50
CA LYS A 289 5.11 13.21 -19.11
C LYS A 289 4.69 14.48 -19.85
N ASP A 290 4.53 15.56 -19.10
CA ASP A 290 4.24 16.89 -19.64
C ASP A 290 5.53 17.60 -20.07
N GLY A 291 6.07 17.17 -21.21
CA GLY A 291 7.31 17.70 -21.78
C GLY A 291 8.48 17.66 -20.79
N THR A 292 9.07 18.82 -20.50
CA THR A 292 10.17 19.01 -19.53
C THR A 292 9.75 19.71 -18.24
N SER A 293 8.44 19.91 -18.05
CA SER A 293 7.89 20.65 -16.90
C SER A 293 8.21 19.99 -15.56
N GLY A 294 8.29 18.65 -15.56
CA GLY A 294 8.44 17.82 -14.37
C GLY A 294 7.15 17.16 -13.90
N TYR A 295 6.03 17.52 -14.51
CA TYR A 295 4.73 16.92 -14.22
C TYR A 295 4.47 15.68 -15.06
N TRP A 296 3.84 14.71 -14.40
CA TRP A 296 3.38 13.46 -14.97
C TRP A 296 1.91 13.33 -14.66
N TRP A 297 1.09 12.85 -15.60
CA TRP A 297 -0.35 12.76 -15.40
C TRP A 297 -0.95 11.51 -16.03
N THR A 298 -2.09 11.07 -15.50
CA THR A 298 -2.91 10.05 -16.13
C THR A 298 -4.38 10.24 -15.76
N GLU A 299 -5.28 9.62 -16.52
CA GLU A 299 -6.69 9.48 -16.18
C GLU A 299 -6.95 8.02 -15.78
N LEU A 300 -7.42 7.82 -14.55
CA LEU A 300 -7.96 6.53 -14.13
C LEU A 300 -9.44 6.49 -14.49
N THR A 301 -9.88 5.37 -15.05
CA THR A 301 -11.26 5.14 -15.48
C THR A 301 -11.77 3.80 -14.98
N GLY A 302 -13.09 3.59 -15.02
CA GLY A 302 -13.69 2.32 -14.59
C GLY A 302 -13.68 2.11 -13.08
N LEU A 303 -13.54 3.18 -12.29
CA LEU A 303 -13.64 3.13 -10.83
C LEU A 303 -15.11 3.00 -10.43
N GLU A 304 -15.37 2.21 -9.38
CA GLU A 304 -16.69 2.09 -8.78
C GLU A 304 -16.98 3.31 -7.89
N PRO A 305 -18.04 4.10 -8.18
CA PRO A 305 -18.39 5.27 -7.39
C PRO A 305 -18.59 4.93 -5.91
N GLY A 306 -17.97 5.70 -5.02
CA GLY A 306 -18.09 5.55 -3.57
C GLY A 306 -17.14 4.53 -2.95
N LYS A 307 -16.38 3.77 -3.74
CA LYS A 307 -15.41 2.79 -3.24
C LYS A 307 -14.02 3.38 -3.04
N GLU A 308 -13.39 3.03 -1.92
CA GLU A 308 -11.99 3.38 -1.65
C GLU A 308 -11.04 2.43 -2.40
N TYR A 309 -10.17 3.01 -3.23
CA TYR A 309 -9.05 2.32 -3.87
C TYR A 309 -7.74 2.79 -3.26
N ALA A 310 -6.90 1.82 -2.86
CA ALA A 310 -5.53 2.08 -2.45
C ALA A 310 -4.59 2.07 -3.67
N PHE A 311 -3.62 2.99 -3.70
CA PHE A 311 -2.65 3.09 -4.79
C PHE A 311 -1.30 3.70 -4.37
N GLN A 312 -0.30 3.50 -5.22
CA GLN A 312 1.01 4.15 -5.17
C GLN A 312 1.49 4.49 -6.58
N TYR A 313 2.43 5.43 -6.68
CA TYR A 313 3.22 5.64 -7.88
C TYR A 313 4.46 4.74 -7.84
N ALA A 314 4.65 3.91 -8.87
CA ALA A 314 5.90 3.19 -9.12
C ALA A 314 6.77 4.00 -10.09
N VAL A 315 7.80 4.65 -9.55
CA VAL A 315 8.70 5.55 -10.29
C VAL A 315 9.96 4.80 -10.69
N LYS A 316 10.17 4.62 -12.00
CA LYS A 316 11.34 3.93 -12.55
C LYS A 316 12.44 4.93 -12.91
N ILE A 317 13.63 4.74 -12.35
CA ILE A 317 14.83 5.54 -12.59
C ILE A 317 16.00 4.59 -12.86
N GLY A 318 16.36 4.41 -14.13
CA GLY A 318 17.32 3.40 -14.55
C GLY A 318 16.81 2.00 -14.19
N THR A 319 17.56 1.30 -13.33
CA THR A 319 17.20 -0.03 -12.80
C THR A 319 16.43 0.03 -11.48
N LYS A 320 16.33 1.20 -10.83
CA LYS A 320 15.63 1.37 -9.56
C LYS A 320 14.15 1.63 -9.81
N ILE A 321 13.30 1.02 -9.00
CA ILE A 321 11.88 1.36 -8.88
C ILE A 321 11.64 1.85 -7.46
N VAL A 322 11.05 3.03 -7.31
CA VAL A 322 10.64 3.58 -6.02
C VAL A 322 9.13 3.67 -5.98
N LYS A 323 8.51 3.02 -4.98
CA LYS A 323 7.08 3.15 -4.71
C LYS A 323 6.85 4.29 -3.73
N ILE A 324 6.02 5.26 -4.09
CA ILE A 324 5.63 6.38 -3.23
C ILE A 324 4.12 6.55 -3.21
N SER A 325 3.57 6.98 -2.08
CA SER A 325 2.24 7.57 -2.01
C SER A 325 2.20 8.91 -2.77
N ASP A 326 1.00 9.41 -2.99
CA ASP A 326 0.74 10.76 -3.45
C ASP A 326 0.99 11.78 -2.32
N PRO A 327 1.89 12.78 -2.51
CA PRO A 327 2.10 13.86 -1.54
C PRO A 327 0.84 14.66 -1.19
N TYR A 328 -0.16 14.62 -2.06
CA TYR A 328 -1.39 15.38 -1.94
C TYR A 328 -2.58 14.52 -1.50
N SER A 329 -2.33 13.29 -1.05
CA SER A 329 -3.38 12.38 -0.60
C SER A 329 -4.10 12.91 0.63
N GLU A 330 -5.43 12.91 0.60
CA GLU A 330 -6.28 13.35 1.73
C GLU A 330 -6.47 12.24 2.79
N LYS A 331 -6.06 11.02 2.46
CA LYS A 331 -6.02 9.86 3.34
C LYS A 331 -4.91 8.93 2.87
N VAL A 332 -4.13 8.39 3.79
CA VAL A 332 -3.11 7.37 3.50
C VAL A 332 -3.21 6.20 4.46
N LEU A 333 -2.69 5.05 4.03
CA LEU A 333 -2.49 3.86 4.85
C LEU A 333 -1.00 3.64 5.07
N HIS A 334 -0.64 3.01 6.18
CA HIS A 334 0.70 2.51 6.46
C HIS A 334 0.64 1.16 7.19
N PRO A 335 1.74 0.39 7.22
CA PRO A 335 1.73 -0.95 7.78
C PRO A 335 1.29 -1.02 9.25
N ASP A 336 1.50 0.06 10.01
CA ASP A 336 1.21 0.06 11.45
C ASP A 336 -0.29 0.29 11.74
N ASP A 337 -1.08 0.66 10.74
CA ASP A 337 -2.55 0.81 10.85
C ASP A 337 -3.25 -0.45 11.36
N GLN A 338 -2.64 -1.63 11.16
CA GLN A 338 -3.17 -2.90 11.65
C GLN A 338 -3.25 -2.97 13.19
N TRP A 339 -2.50 -2.12 13.89
CA TRP A 339 -2.52 -2.01 15.36
C TRP A 339 -3.38 -0.84 15.85
N GLU A 340 -3.97 -0.06 14.93
CA GLU A 340 -4.86 1.04 15.30
C GLU A 340 -6.19 0.47 15.82
N PRO A 341 -6.62 0.81 17.04
CA PRO A 341 -7.87 0.29 17.58
C PRO A 341 -9.08 0.74 16.74
N SER A 342 -10.01 -0.18 16.47
CA SER A 342 -11.22 0.12 15.69
C SER A 342 -12.11 1.20 16.32
N GLN A 343 -11.95 1.45 17.62
CA GLN A 343 -12.60 2.55 18.34
C GLN A 343 -12.11 3.93 17.85
N GLN A 344 -10.95 4.04 17.22
CA GLN A 344 -10.37 5.31 16.79
C GLN A 344 -10.89 5.60 15.39
N TYR A 345 -10.62 4.68 14.47
CA TYR A 345 -11.08 4.73 13.09
C TYR A 345 -11.93 3.49 12.74
N PRO A 346 -13.27 3.59 12.77
CA PRO A 346 -14.13 2.46 12.43
C PRO A 346 -14.02 2.11 10.94
N ASN A 347 -13.92 0.82 10.62
CA ASN A 347 -13.85 0.30 9.25
C ASN A 347 -12.72 0.91 8.40
N LEU A 348 -11.55 1.16 9.01
CA LEU A 348 -10.36 1.57 8.26
C LEU A 348 -10.04 0.51 7.19
N LYS A 349 -9.83 0.95 5.95
CA LYS A 349 -9.44 0.06 4.85
C LYS A 349 -8.12 -0.65 5.24
N PRO A 350 -8.05 -1.99 5.17
CA PRO A 350 -6.83 -2.71 5.48
C PRO A 350 -5.66 -2.28 4.58
N TYR A 351 -4.46 -2.27 5.16
CA TYR A 351 -3.23 -2.03 4.41
C TYR A 351 -3.01 -3.12 3.34
N PRO A 352 -2.73 -2.76 2.07
CA PRO A 352 -2.56 -3.74 1.00
C PRO A 352 -1.21 -4.46 1.10
N SER A 353 -1.20 -5.79 0.99
CA SER A 353 0.02 -6.59 1.18
C SER A 353 1.14 -6.32 0.15
N GLN A 354 0.78 -5.80 -1.04
CA GLN A 354 1.72 -5.40 -2.09
C GLN A 354 2.22 -3.94 -1.97
N GLY A 355 1.62 -3.16 -1.07
CA GLY A 355 2.00 -1.78 -0.80
C GLY A 355 3.35 -1.71 -0.08
N GLU A 356 4.07 -0.61 -0.26
CA GLU A 356 5.36 -0.39 0.40
C GLU A 356 5.45 1.00 1.06
N GLY A 357 5.49 1.04 2.40
CA GLY A 357 5.48 2.28 3.17
C GLY A 357 4.09 2.93 3.15
N TYR A 358 4.00 4.23 2.93
CA TYR A 358 2.70 4.90 2.81
C TYR A 358 2.01 4.60 1.47
N VAL A 359 0.70 4.41 1.55
CA VAL A 359 -0.19 4.09 0.43
C VAL A 359 -1.30 5.12 0.38
N SER A 360 -1.60 5.67 -0.79
CA SER A 360 -2.66 6.67 -0.96
C SER A 360 -4.03 6.05 -1.13
N ILE A 361 -5.07 6.76 -0.69
CA ILE A 361 -6.47 6.39 -0.90
C ILE A 361 -7.15 7.41 -1.82
N ILE A 362 -7.91 6.90 -2.79
CA ILE A 362 -8.83 7.68 -3.63
C ILE A 362 -10.25 7.11 -3.50
N GLN A 363 -11.25 8.00 -3.58
CA GLN A 363 -12.65 7.64 -3.53
C GLN A 363 -13.47 8.60 -4.38
N THR A 364 -13.93 8.16 -5.56
CA THR A 364 -14.86 8.96 -6.37
C THR A 364 -16.23 9.00 -5.71
N ASN A 365 -17.06 10.01 -6.01
CA ASN A 365 -18.39 10.17 -5.43
C ASN A 365 -18.43 10.11 -3.89
N LYS A 366 -17.36 10.61 -3.23
CA LYS A 366 -17.31 10.76 -1.78
C LYS A 366 -18.44 11.69 -1.34
N THR A 367 -19.22 11.27 -0.35
CA THR A 367 -20.29 12.10 0.20
C THR A 367 -19.70 13.30 0.92
N ALA A 368 -20.15 14.50 0.57
CA ALA A 368 -19.71 15.73 1.22
C ALA A 368 -20.29 15.83 2.64
N PHE A 369 -19.49 16.32 3.57
CA PHE A 369 -19.95 16.62 4.93
C PHE A 369 -20.99 17.75 4.92
N SER A 370 -22.10 17.56 5.62
CA SER A 370 -23.18 18.55 5.72
C SER A 370 -22.95 19.47 6.92
N TRP A 371 -22.36 20.64 6.68
CA TRP A 371 -22.15 21.68 7.69
C TRP A 371 -23.48 22.26 8.21
N SER A 372 -23.52 22.67 9.47
CA SER A 372 -24.69 23.36 10.03
C SER A 372 -24.90 24.71 9.35
N ALA A 373 -26.17 25.05 9.04
CA ALA A 373 -26.49 26.37 8.49
C ALA A 373 -26.04 27.52 9.42
N ALA A 374 -25.99 27.27 10.73
CA ALA A 374 -25.57 28.25 11.74
C ALA A 374 -24.06 28.58 11.70
N THR A 375 -23.23 27.73 11.10
CA THR A 375 -21.76 27.86 11.12
C THR A 375 -21.19 28.30 9.77
N LEU A 376 -21.99 28.29 8.69
CA LEU A 376 -21.56 28.70 7.35
C LEU A 376 -20.99 30.12 7.28
N ASN A 377 -21.48 31.02 8.14
CA ASN A 377 -21.01 32.41 8.28
C ASN A 377 -20.43 32.67 9.67
N PHE A 378 -19.70 31.69 10.23
CA PHE A 378 -19.09 31.82 11.55
C PHE A 378 -18.26 33.10 11.68
N ALA A 379 -18.59 33.92 12.68
CA ALA A 379 -17.86 35.14 13.00
C ALA A 379 -16.79 34.81 14.04
N LYS A 380 -15.54 34.77 13.60
CA LYS A 380 -14.39 34.50 14.46
C LYS A 380 -14.30 35.50 15.62
N PRO A 381 -13.88 35.08 16.83
CA PRO A 381 -13.57 35.98 17.91
C PRO A 381 -12.55 37.05 17.50
N ASN A 382 -12.63 38.23 18.12
CA ASN A 382 -11.65 39.28 17.89
C ASN A 382 -10.26 38.78 18.34
N ARG A 383 -9.27 38.88 17.45
CA ARG A 383 -7.89 38.44 17.71
C ARG A 383 -7.28 39.02 18.99
N ASN A 384 -7.71 40.22 19.41
CA ASN A 384 -7.21 40.90 20.61
C ASN A 384 -7.78 40.33 21.92
N ASN A 385 -8.82 39.50 21.82
CA ASN A 385 -9.54 38.92 22.96
C ASN A 385 -9.43 37.39 22.99
N LEU A 386 -8.48 36.80 22.25
CA LEU A 386 -8.34 35.36 22.19
C LEU A 386 -7.85 34.80 23.53
N VAL A 387 -8.59 33.81 24.03
CA VAL A 387 -8.19 32.91 25.12
C VAL A 387 -8.04 31.55 24.47
N ILE A 388 -6.79 31.21 24.13
CA ILE A 388 -6.44 30.02 23.36
C ILE A 388 -6.15 28.86 24.31
N TYR A 389 -6.79 27.72 24.08
CA TYR A 389 -6.47 26.46 24.75
C TYR A 389 -5.70 25.55 23.79
N GLU A 390 -4.43 25.29 24.07
CA GLU A 390 -3.63 24.31 23.34
C GLU A 390 -4.05 22.88 23.76
N LEU A 391 -4.39 22.05 22.78
CA LEU A 391 -5.02 20.76 23.00
C LEU A 391 -4.33 19.66 22.18
N TRP A 392 -3.82 18.66 22.88
CA TRP A 392 -3.48 17.38 22.28
C TRP A 392 -4.65 16.40 22.41
N VAL A 393 -5.18 15.94 21.28
CA VAL A 393 -6.36 15.06 21.22
C VAL A 393 -6.16 13.76 22.01
N TYR A 394 -4.95 13.20 21.94
CA TYR A 394 -4.62 11.90 22.51
C TYR A 394 -4.62 11.88 24.04
N ASP A 395 -4.35 13.01 24.70
CA ASP A 395 -4.21 13.11 26.15
C ASP A 395 -5.41 13.79 26.83
N PHE A 396 -6.21 14.54 26.06
CA PHE A 396 -7.40 15.22 26.58
C PHE A 396 -8.46 14.27 27.16
N SER A 397 -8.50 13.01 26.70
CA SER A 397 -9.44 12.01 27.17
C SER A 397 -8.82 10.60 27.12
N PRO A 398 -9.18 9.70 28.05
CA PRO A 398 -8.78 8.28 27.97
C PRO A 398 -9.23 7.57 26.69
N ILE A 399 -10.20 8.13 25.94
CA ILE A 399 -10.69 7.62 24.65
C ILE A 399 -9.77 8.06 23.49
N ARG A 400 -8.95 9.11 23.68
CA ARG A 400 -7.85 9.54 22.80
C ARG A 400 -8.20 9.97 21.38
N ASN A 401 -9.47 10.24 21.07
CA ASN A 401 -9.92 10.63 19.73
C ASN A 401 -10.74 11.94 19.76
N ILE A 402 -10.91 12.55 18.58
CA ILE A 402 -11.54 13.87 18.44
C ILE A 402 -13.03 13.86 18.81
N ARG A 403 -13.72 12.70 18.69
CA ARG A 403 -15.10 12.54 19.15
C ARG A 403 -15.21 12.74 20.66
N ALA A 404 -14.23 12.26 21.42
CA ALA A 404 -14.20 12.42 22.88
C ALA A 404 -13.89 13.85 23.33
N VAL A 405 -13.14 14.61 22.52
CA VAL A 405 -12.95 16.05 22.70
C VAL A 405 -14.27 16.79 22.42
N THR A 406 -14.93 16.46 21.30
CA THR A 406 -16.23 17.04 20.90
C THR A 406 -17.26 16.89 22.02
N ALA A 407 -17.36 15.70 22.62
CA ALA A 407 -18.29 15.41 23.72
C ALA A 407 -18.01 16.20 25.02
N ARG A 408 -16.90 16.95 25.09
CA ARG A 408 -16.46 17.72 26.26
C ARG A 408 -16.28 19.20 25.95
N LEU A 409 -16.79 19.69 24.81
CA LEU A 409 -16.71 21.11 24.47
C LEU A 409 -17.36 22.01 25.51
N ASP A 410 -18.40 21.54 26.20
CA ASP A 410 -19.04 22.28 27.29
C ASP A 410 -18.05 22.62 28.43
N TYR A 411 -17.03 21.78 28.69
CA TYR A 411 -15.98 22.12 29.65
C TYR A 411 -15.14 23.31 29.19
N LEU A 412 -14.73 23.32 27.92
CA LEU A 412 -13.89 24.39 27.35
C LEU A 412 -14.68 25.71 27.24
N GLU A 413 -15.96 25.62 26.86
CA GLU A 413 -16.87 26.76 26.84
C GLU A 413 -17.05 27.35 28.24
N ASN A 414 -17.34 26.51 29.25
CA ASN A 414 -17.49 26.96 30.64
C ASN A 414 -16.19 27.53 31.24
N LEU A 415 -15.03 27.07 30.78
CA LEU A 415 -13.73 27.64 31.16
C LEU A 415 -13.53 29.06 30.61
N GLY A 416 -14.31 29.47 29.59
CA GLY A 416 -14.20 30.77 28.93
C GLY A 416 -13.23 30.79 27.75
N VAL A 417 -12.86 29.62 27.23
CA VAL A 417 -12.03 29.48 26.03
C VAL A 417 -12.84 29.92 24.81
N ASN A 418 -12.25 30.75 23.95
CA ASN A 418 -12.87 31.14 22.68
C ASN A 418 -12.06 30.73 21.44
N ALA A 419 -10.91 30.08 21.63
CA ALA A 419 -10.19 29.41 20.57
C ALA A 419 -9.48 28.15 21.08
N ILE A 420 -9.52 27.08 20.29
CA ILE A 420 -8.78 25.84 20.55
C ILE A 420 -7.66 25.76 19.53
N GLN A 421 -6.42 25.67 19.99
CA GLN A 421 -5.28 25.30 19.16
C GLN A 421 -5.12 23.78 19.24
N LEU A 422 -5.45 23.07 18.16
CA LEU A 422 -5.11 21.66 18.05
C LEU A 422 -3.62 21.55 17.73
N MET A 423 -2.90 20.75 18.53
CA MET A 423 -1.57 20.25 18.18
C MET A 423 -1.62 19.51 16.83
N PRO A 424 -0.47 19.23 16.16
CA PRO A 424 -0.47 18.79 14.77
C PRO A 424 -1.41 17.60 14.49
N MET A 425 -2.34 17.83 13.55
CA MET A 425 -3.40 16.88 13.17
C MET A 425 -3.10 16.16 11.85
N THR A 426 -2.08 16.59 11.12
CA THR A 426 -1.67 15.96 9.85
C THR A 426 -1.06 14.58 10.12
N GLU A 427 -1.17 13.68 9.15
CA GLU A 427 -0.57 12.33 9.25
C GLU A 427 0.92 12.42 9.62
N PHE A 428 1.31 11.66 10.63
CA PHE A 428 2.68 11.58 11.13
C PHE A 428 3.21 10.14 11.09
N GLU A 429 4.49 9.97 11.39
CA GLU A 429 5.09 8.63 11.40
C GLU A 429 4.77 7.85 12.69
N GLY A 430 4.23 6.64 12.52
CA GLY A 430 3.76 5.77 13.59
C GLY A 430 2.34 6.12 14.07
N ASN A 431 1.80 5.38 15.05
CA ASN A 431 0.44 5.59 15.58
C ASN A 431 0.39 6.40 16.89
N MET A 432 1.54 6.84 17.41
CA MET A 432 1.60 7.59 18.66
C MET A 432 2.71 8.63 18.62
N SER A 433 2.32 9.88 18.43
CA SER A 433 3.22 11.05 18.41
C SER A 433 2.47 12.30 18.87
N TRP A 434 3.23 13.33 19.25
CA TRP A 434 2.71 14.70 19.34
C TRP A 434 2.42 15.32 17.96
N GLY A 435 2.85 14.66 16.87
CA GLY A 435 2.55 15.04 15.49
C GLY A 435 3.59 15.96 14.83
N TYR A 436 4.65 16.36 15.54
CA TYR A 436 5.79 17.12 14.99
C TYR A 436 6.76 16.26 14.16
N ASN A 437 6.26 15.23 13.51
CA ASN A 437 7.00 14.36 12.59
C ASN A 437 6.10 14.02 11.39
N PRO A 438 5.65 15.05 10.63
CA PRO A 438 4.64 14.86 9.60
C PRO A 438 5.16 14.02 8.43
N THR A 439 4.22 13.38 7.72
CA THR A 439 4.47 12.67 6.46
C THR A 439 3.60 13.18 5.32
N HIS A 440 2.32 13.50 5.59
CA HIS A 440 1.35 13.98 4.58
C HIS A 440 0.50 15.12 5.13
N TYR A 441 0.58 16.30 4.50
CA TYR A 441 -0.08 17.51 4.99
C TYR A 441 -1.56 17.64 4.64
N PHE A 442 -2.06 16.86 3.68
CA PHE A 442 -3.48 16.85 3.28
C PHE A 442 -4.28 15.77 4.01
N ALA A 443 -3.60 14.78 4.60
CA ALA A 443 -4.21 13.72 5.36
C ALA A 443 -4.27 14.09 6.84
N MET A 444 -5.42 13.89 7.46
CA MET A 444 -5.56 13.86 8.91
C MET A 444 -5.07 12.51 9.43
N ASP A 445 -4.32 12.53 10.53
CA ASP A 445 -3.87 11.30 11.16
C ASP A 445 -5.04 10.47 11.69
N LYS A 446 -4.99 9.17 11.41
CA LYS A 446 -6.10 8.24 11.67
C LYS A 446 -6.22 7.90 13.15
N ALA A 447 -5.16 8.08 13.94
CA ALA A 447 -5.18 7.88 15.38
C ALA A 447 -6.19 8.80 16.08
N TYR A 448 -6.50 9.96 15.49
CA TYR A 448 -7.43 10.93 16.05
C TYR A 448 -8.89 10.72 15.63
N GLY A 449 -9.17 9.89 14.62
CA GLY A 449 -10.50 9.61 14.09
C GLY A 449 -10.63 9.87 12.60
N THR A 450 -11.88 10.00 12.12
CA THR A 450 -12.14 10.24 10.69
C THR A 450 -12.13 11.74 10.35
N SER A 451 -11.94 12.05 9.06
CA SER A 451 -12.07 13.44 8.53
C SER A 451 -13.42 14.08 8.92
N ASP A 452 -14.51 13.30 8.85
CA ASP A 452 -15.85 13.80 9.21
C ASP A 452 -16.02 14.02 10.72
N ASP A 453 -15.27 13.31 11.57
CA ASP A 453 -15.27 13.58 13.01
C ASP A 453 -14.60 14.90 13.34
N LEU A 454 -13.50 15.25 12.64
CA LEU A 454 -12.86 16.56 12.80
C LEU A 454 -13.75 17.68 12.27
N LYS A 455 -14.41 17.50 11.12
CA LYS A 455 -15.39 18.49 10.62
C LYS A 455 -16.54 18.69 11.61
N ARG A 456 -17.07 17.60 12.19
CA ARG A 456 -18.09 17.67 13.24
C ARG A 456 -17.59 18.41 14.48
N PHE A 457 -16.36 18.14 14.94
CA PHE A 457 -15.74 18.88 16.03
C PHE A 457 -15.70 20.39 15.74
N ILE A 458 -15.23 20.78 14.56
CA ILE A 458 -15.13 22.20 14.17
C ILE A 458 -16.52 22.83 14.09
N ASP A 459 -17.50 22.14 13.50
CA ASP A 459 -18.89 22.60 13.43
C ASP A 459 -19.48 22.83 14.84
N GLU A 460 -19.18 21.94 15.80
CA GLU A 460 -19.61 22.08 17.20
C GLU A 460 -18.87 23.19 17.96
N CYS A 461 -17.59 23.43 17.66
CA CYS A 461 -16.84 24.59 18.18
C CYS A 461 -17.46 25.90 17.68
N HIS A 462 -17.73 25.99 16.37
CA HIS A 462 -18.31 27.18 15.75
C HIS A 462 -19.70 27.52 16.31
N LYS A 463 -20.54 26.51 16.60
CA LYS A 463 -21.84 26.70 17.28
C LYS A 463 -21.70 27.37 18.65
N ARG A 464 -20.55 27.21 19.31
CA ARG A 464 -20.23 27.75 20.65
C ARG A 464 -19.41 29.04 20.59
N GLY A 465 -19.18 29.63 19.42
CA GLY A 465 -18.35 30.82 19.32
C GLY A 465 -16.83 30.53 19.41
N ILE A 466 -16.42 29.27 19.35
CA ILE A 466 -15.02 28.85 19.57
C ILE A 466 -14.33 28.67 18.21
N ALA A 467 -13.24 29.40 17.99
CA ALA A 467 -12.41 29.24 16.80
C ALA A 467 -11.50 28.00 16.91
N VAL A 468 -11.13 27.39 15.79
CA VAL A 468 -10.17 26.27 15.74
C VAL A 468 -8.92 26.67 14.96
N ILE A 469 -7.77 26.61 15.63
CA ILE A 469 -6.45 26.90 15.08
C ILE A 469 -5.70 25.58 14.92
N LEU A 470 -5.04 25.36 13.78
CA LEU A 470 -4.19 24.18 13.58
C LEU A 470 -2.71 24.53 13.75
N ASP A 471 -2.00 23.72 14.52
CA ASP A 471 -0.55 23.71 14.55
C ASP A 471 0.01 23.01 13.29
N MET A 472 0.79 23.73 12.49
CA MET A 472 1.29 23.28 11.18
C MET A 472 2.82 23.26 11.15
N VAL A 473 3.38 22.11 10.79
CA VAL A 473 4.82 21.84 10.80
C VAL A 473 5.39 21.85 9.38
N PHE A 474 5.62 23.03 8.82
CA PHE A 474 6.12 23.18 7.43
C PHE A 474 7.63 23.18 7.29
N ASN A 475 8.37 23.25 8.41
CA ASN A 475 9.82 23.28 8.39
C ASN A 475 10.44 21.93 7.98
N HIS A 476 9.83 20.79 8.36
CA HIS A 476 10.37 19.47 8.04
C HIS A 476 9.29 18.37 7.86
N VAL A 477 9.70 17.22 7.30
CA VAL A 477 8.98 15.93 7.34
C VAL A 477 9.95 14.79 7.66
N THR A 478 9.43 13.61 7.95
CA THR A 478 10.26 12.41 8.09
C THR A 478 10.73 11.86 6.73
N GLY A 479 11.67 10.91 6.77
CA GLY A 479 12.17 10.24 5.55
C GLY A 479 11.11 9.37 4.85
N ALA A 480 10.02 9.04 5.54
CA ALA A 480 8.94 8.23 4.98
C ALA A 480 8.00 9.04 4.06
N ALA A 481 8.06 10.38 4.10
CA ALA A 481 7.29 11.24 3.21
C ALA A 481 7.64 10.98 1.73
N PRO A 482 6.66 11.02 0.80
CA PRO A 482 6.86 10.56 -0.57
C PRO A 482 7.92 11.38 -1.33
N GLN A 483 8.01 12.68 -1.10
CA GLN A 483 9.04 13.52 -1.73
C GLN A 483 10.46 13.23 -1.21
N ALA A 484 10.59 12.81 0.06
CA ALA A 484 11.87 12.43 0.64
C ALA A 484 12.29 11.06 0.11
N LYS A 485 11.37 10.09 0.14
CA LYS A 485 11.56 8.72 -0.36
C LYS A 485 11.96 8.68 -1.84
N LEU A 486 11.34 9.52 -2.68
CA LEU A 486 11.61 9.55 -4.13
C LEU A 486 13.07 9.84 -4.46
N TYR A 487 13.71 10.75 -3.71
CA TYR A 487 15.12 11.12 -3.89
C TYR A 487 15.93 10.84 -2.62
N TRP A 488 15.73 9.64 -2.06
CA TRP A 488 16.56 9.15 -0.97
C TRP A 488 17.91 8.65 -1.50
N GLY A 489 18.99 9.14 -0.90
CA GLY A 489 20.35 8.69 -1.15
C GLY A 489 20.65 7.37 -0.43
N SER A 490 21.92 7.16 -0.05
CA SER A 490 22.31 5.97 0.71
C SER A 490 21.82 6.01 2.16
N THR A 491 21.95 7.17 2.82
CA THR A 491 21.63 7.33 4.25
C THR A 491 20.80 8.57 4.56
N SER A 492 20.63 9.48 3.61
CA SER A 492 19.92 10.75 3.78
C SER A 492 19.39 11.27 2.45
N ILE A 493 18.75 12.44 2.47
CA ILE A 493 18.31 13.16 1.27
C ILE A 493 19.46 13.31 0.26
N ALA A 494 19.20 12.91 -0.98
CA ALA A 494 20.17 13.02 -2.06
C ALA A 494 20.38 14.49 -2.46
N THR A 495 21.58 14.81 -2.96
CA THR A 495 21.94 16.17 -3.42
C THR A 495 21.04 16.69 -4.54
N ASN A 496 20.50 15.78 -5.35
CA ASN A 496 19.59 16.09 -6.44
C ASN A 496 18.11 16.19 -6.00
N ASN A 497 17.77 16.00 -4.72
CA ASN A 497 16.41 16.19 -4.24
C ASN A 497 16.03 17.69 -4.35
N PRO A 498 14.98 18.07 -5.09
CA PRO A 498 14.59 19.48 -5.24
C PRO A 498 13.81 20.01 -4.04
N TRP A 499 13.09 19.14 -3.33
CA TRP A 499 12.12 19.46 -2.27
C TRP A 499 12.78 19.77 -0.93
N PHE A 500 13.95 19.19 -0.67
CA PHE A 500 14.61 19.28 0.64
C PHE A 500 16.03 19.84 0.53
N ASN A 501 16.45 20.56 1.56
CA ASN A 501 17.83 20.94 1.74
C ASN A 501 18.60 19.74 2.32
N GLN A 502 19.77 19.43 1.76
CA GLN A 502 20.62 18.36 2.31
C GLN A 502 21.16 18.72 3.70
N ILE A 503 21.41 20.01 3.90
CA ILE A 503 21.82 20.60 5.16
C ILE A 503 20.85 21.75 5.41
N ALA A 504 20.16 21.74 6.55
CA ALA A 504 19.23 22.80 6.91
C ALA A 504 19.98 24.15 6.95
N PRO A 505 19.43 25.23 6.37
CA PRO A 505 20.07 26.54 6.34
C PRO A 505 19.95 27.30 7.67
N HIS A 506 19.45 26.66 8.74
CA HIS A 506 19.21 27.25 10.06
C HIS A 506 19.56 26.27 11.20
N GLY A 507 19.66 26.80 12.42
CA GLY A 507 20.09 26.04 13.61
C GLY A 507 19.08 25.02 14.17
N ALA A 508 17.80 25.12 13.80
CA ALA A 508 16.73 24.25 14.32
C ALA A 508 16.38 23.11 13.34
N SER A 509 17.31 22.16 13.14
CA SER A 509 17.10 21.01 12.24
C SER A 509 16.58 19.80 13.01
N VAL A 510 15.36 19.33 12.69
CA VAL A 510 14.74 18.17 13.36
C VAL A 510 14.76 16.92 12.46
N ASN A 511 14.13 17.00 11.29
CA ASN A 511 14.12 15.92 10.28
C ASN A 511 14.56 16.46 8.90
N GLN A 512 13.85 16.10 7.82
CA GLN A 512 14.18 16.51 6.45
C GLN A 512 13.66 17.92 6.20
N ASP A 513 14.58 18.87 6.11
CA ASP A 513 14.31 20.31 5.99
C ASP A 513 13.77 20.69 4.60
N TYR A 514 12.58 21.29 4.55
CA TYR A 514 11.97 21.70 3.29
C TYR A 514 12.71 22.87 2.64
N ASN A 515 13.01 22.72 1.35
CA ASN A 515 13.49 23.80 0.52
C ASN A 515 12.34 24.73 0.11
N HIS A 516 12.10 25.77 0.91
CA HIS A 516 11.08 26.80 0.67
C HIS A 516 11.39 27.72 -0.53
N ASN A 517 12.62 27.68 -1.06
CA ASN A 517 12.99 28.39 -2.28
C ASN A 517 12.54 27.65 -3.55
N PHE A 518 12.12 26.39 -3.43
CA PHE A 518 11.57 25.63 -4.54
C PHE A 518 10.11 26.02 -4.81
N GLY A 519 9.80 26.38 -6.06
CA GLY A 519 8.46 26.83 -6.48
C GLY A 519 7.34 25.85 -6.09
N PRO A 520 7.43 24.58 -6.51
CA PRO A 520 6.45 23.56 -6.14
C PRO A 520 6.28 23.34 -4.63
N THR A 521 7.31 23.54 -3.79
CA THR A 521 7.15 23.52 -2.32
C THR A 521 6.21 24.64 -1.86
N ARG A 522 6.44 25.87 -2.33
CA ARG A 522 5.58 27.01 -1.97
C ARG A 522 4.15 26.84 -2.46
N ASP A 523 3.98 26.30 -3.66
CA ASP A 523 2.65 26.09 -4.24
C ASP A 523 1.89 24.99 -3.48
N MET A 524 2.59 23.91 -3.08
CA MET A 524 2.05 22.88 -2.21
C MET A 524 1.56 23.46 -0.88
N PHE A 525 2.38 24.22 -0.16
CA PHE A 525 2.01 24.76 1.16
C PHE A 525 0.89 25.79 1.10
N LYS A 526 0.85 26.66 0.08
CA LYS A 526 -0.33 27.53 -0.16
C LYS A 526 -1.59 26.70 -0.33
N ARG A 527 -1.49 25.56 -1.02
CA ARG A 527 -2.63 24.66 -1.24
C ARG A 527 -3.02 23.89 0.02
N VAL A 528 -2.06 23.46 0.83
CA VAL A 528 -2.33 22.85 2.15
C VAL A 528 -3.14 23.82 3.00
N LEU A 529 -2.67 25.07 3.14
CA LEU A 529 -3.39 26.10 3.89
C LEU A 529 -4.79 26.33 3.33
N LYS A 530 -4.93 26.47 2.00
CA LYS A 530 -6.25 26.61 1.41
C LYS A 530 -7.16 25.39 1.66
N TYR A 531 -6.62 24.18 1.59
CA TYR A 531 -7.36 22.93 1.79
C TYR A 531 -7.93 22.86 3.20
N TRP A 532 -7.15 23.13 4.25
CA TRP A 532 -7.66 23.07 5.62
C TRP A 532 -8.75 24.14 5.89
N ILE A 533 -8.67 25.32 5.28
CA ILE A 533 -9.75 26.32 5.35
C ILE A 533 -10.98 25.86 4.57
N ASP A 534 -10.80 25.41 3.34
CA ASP A 534 -11.93 25.10 2.45
C ASP A 534 -12.65 23.81 2.86
N GLU A 535 -11.91 22.76 3.23
CA GLU A 535 -12.44 21.42 3.53
C GLU A 535 -12.88 21.27 4.99
N TYR A 536 -12.11 21.84 5.93
CA TYR A 536 -12.34 21.69 7.37
C TYR A 536 -12.83 22.95 8.07
N LYS A 537 -12.86 24.11 7.40
CA LYS A 537 -13.28 25.39 7.99
C LYS A 537 -12.44 25.84 9.19
N VAL A 538 -11.14 25.52 9.19
CA VAL A 538 -10.22 25.99 10.24
C VAL A 538 -10.10 27.52 10.21
N ASP A 539 -9.88 28.11 11.37
CA ASP A 539 -9.96 29.56 11.56
C ASP A 539 -8.61 30.27 11.51
N GLY A 540 -7.52 29.54 11.72
CA GLY A 540 -6.16 30.04 11.69
C GLY A 540 -5.12 28.94 11.83
N TYR A 541 -3.86 29.37 11.88
CA TYR A 541 -2.71 28.48 11.98
C TYR A 541 -1.71 29.00 13.00
N ARG A 542 -1.09 28.08 13.74
CA ARG A 542 0.16 28.29 14.45
C ARG A 542 1.24 27.61 13.62
N MET A 543 2.26 28.34 13.19
CA MET A 543 3.35 27.79 12.38
C MET A 543 4.46 27.34 13.32
N ASP A 544 4.80 26.05 13.28
CA ASP A 544 5.94 25.52 14.01
C ASP A 544 7.26 25.86 13.29
N ILE A 545 8.20 26.40 14.07
CA ILE A 545 9.56 26.87 13.70
C ILE A 545 9.62 27.87 12.54
#